data_AF-A0A9X2GM45-F1
#
_entry.id   AF-A0A9X2GM45-F1
#
_cell.length_a   1.000
_cell.length_b   1.000
_cell.length_c   1.000
_cell.angle_alpha   90.00
_cell.angle_beta   90.00
_cell.angle_gamma   90.00
#
_symmetry.space_group_name_H-M   'P 1'
#
loop_
_entity.id
_entity.type
_entity.pdbx_description
1 polymer ?
#
loop_
_entity_poly.entity_id
_entity_poly.type
_entity_poly.pdbx_seq_one_letter_code
_entity_poly.pdbx_strand_id
1 'polypeptide(L)' 'MAEQGTRIADTAGGVTDEVWDKAAEHYPEDELAALVSLISLINALNRFNVMTRQPAGDYQPGQHG' A
#
# COMPACT_ATOMS: atom_id res chain seq x y z
N MET A 1 2.59 5.07 7.48
CA MET A 1 2.16 3.66 7.33
C MET A 1 2.27 3.17 5.89
N ALA A 2 1.61 3.81 4.91
CA ALA A 2 1.59 3.34 3.53
C ALA A 2 2.97 3.19 2.87
N GLU A 3 3.85 4.19 3.00
CA GLU A 3 5.21 4.13 2.43
C GLU A 3 6.05 3.01 3.04
N GLN A 4 6.08 2.88 4.38
CA GLN A 4 6.81 1.80 5.07
C GLN A 4 6.24 0.41 4.79
N GLY A 5 4.92 0.26 4.77
CA GLY A 5 4.26 -1.02 4.42
C GLY A 5 4.54 -1.45 2.98
N THR A 6 4.80 -0.50 2.08
CA THR A 6 5.15 -0.76 0.69
C THR A 6 6.63 -1.13 0.52
N ARG A 7 7.51 -0.54 1.34
CA ARG A 7 8.97 -0.74 1.29
C ARG A 7 9.50 -1.94 2.08
N ILE A 8 8.67 -2.89 2.52
CA ILE A 8 9.13 -4.08 3.27
C ILE A 8 10.26 -4.85 2.55
N ALA A 9 10.32 -4.81 1.21
CA ALA A 9 11.42 -5.40 0.44
C ALA A 9 12.78 -4.68 0.60
N ASP A 10 12.77 -3.39 0.93
CA ASP A 10 13.94 -2.51 0.99
C ASP A 10 14.31 -2.09 2.43
N THR A 11 13.35 -2.12 3.36
CA THR A 11 13.53 -1.81 4.78
C THR A 11 13.33 -3.05 5.62
N ALA A 12 14.40 -3.57 6.22
CA ALA A 12 14.43 -4.80 7.02
C ALA A 12 13.53 -4.81 8.30
N GLY A 13 12.78 -3.74 8.59
CA GLY A 13 12.08 -3.55 9.86
C GLY A 13 10.54 -3.42 9.80
N GLY A 14 9.91 -3.43 8.63
CA GLY A 14 8.45 -3.28 8.53
C GLY A 14 7.93 -1.88 8.95
N VAL A 15 6.65 -1.80 9.32
CA VAL A 15 6.03 -0.59 9.87
C VAL A 15 6.41 -0.48 11.34
N THR A 16 6.96 0.66 11.77
CA THR A 16 7.38 0.86 13.16
C THR A 16 6.19 1.19 14.06
N ASP A 17 6.30 0.89 15.35
CA ASP A 17 5.28 1.21 16.37
C ASP A 17 4.93 2.70 16.36
N GLU A 18 5.92 3.60 16.24
CA GLU A 18 5.67 5.06 16.14
C GLU A 18 4.75 5.42 14.97
N VAL A 19 4.92 4.74 13.82
CA VAL A 19 4.10 4.99 12.63
C VAL A 19 2.72 4.35 12.77
N TRP A 20 2.62 3.25 13.49
CA TRP A 20 1.36 2.62 13.85
C TRP A 20 0.54 3.51 14.79
N ASP A 21 1.16 3.98 15.88
CA ASP A 21 0.52 4.83 16.89
C ASP A 21 0.00 6.12 16.28
N LYS A 22 0.81 6.79 15.44
CA LYS A 22 0.38 7.98 14.70
C LYS A 22 -0.80 7.71 13.77
N ALA A 23 -0.88 6.53 13.16
CA ALA A 23 -2.03 6.19 12.31
C ALA A 23 -3.29 5.93 13.16
N ALA A 24 -3.14 5.28 14.31
CA ALA A 24 -4.23 5.03 15.26
C ALA A 24 -4.80 6.30 15.90
N GLU A 25 -4.04 7.40 15.95
CA GLU A 25 -4.55 8.72 16.36
C GLU A 25 -5.56 9.32 15.36
N HIS A 26 -5.52 8.90 14.10
CA HIS A 26 -6.33 9.48 13.02
C HIS A 26 -7.45 8.57 12.51
N TYR A 27 -7.28 7.26 12.65
CA TYR A 27 -8.23 6.27 12.15
C TYR A 27 -8.73 5.39 13.31
N PRO A 28 -10.05 5.19 13.45
CA PRO A 28 -10.57 4.15 14.32
C PRO A 28 -10.08 2.77 13.87
N GLU A 29 -10.13 1.79 14.78
CA GLU A 29 -9.48 0.48 14.61
C GLU A 29 -9.94 -0.27 13.34
N ASP A 30 -11.23 -0.20 13.02
CA ASP A 30 -11.83 -0.80 11.83
C ASP A 30 -11.37 -0.14 10.54
N GLU A 31 -11.28 1.19 10.50
CA GLU A 31 -10.71 1.94 9.38
C GLU A 31 -9.21 1.65 9.22
N LEU A 32 -8.46 1.53 10.31
CA LEU A 32 -7.05 1.19 10.27
C LEU A 32 -6.84 -0.23 9.72
N ALA A 33 -7.67 -1.20 10.13
CA ALA A 33 -7.66 -2.54 9.58
C ALA A 33 -8.01 -2.57 8.09
N ALA A 34 -8.99 -1.78 7.66
CA ALA A 34 -9.34 -1.62 6.26
C ALA A 34 -8.19 -1.00 5.45
N LEU A 35 -7.53 0.02 5.98
CA LEU A 35 -6.38 0.70 5.37
C LEU A 35 -5.21 -0.27 5.18
N VAL A 36 -4.84 -1.02 6.22
CA VAL A 36 -3.78 -2.04 6.16
C VAL A 36 -4.13 -3.11 5.11
N SER A 37 -5.37 -3.61 5.12
CA SER A 37 -5.84 -4.62 4.16
C SER A 37 -5.73 -4.13 2.72
N LEU A 38 -6.12 -2.88 2.46
CA LEU A 38 -6.04 -2.27 1.14
C LEU A 38 -4.59 -2.11 0.66
N ILE A 39 -3.71 -1.62 1.54
CA ILE A 39 -2.28 -1.47 1.25
C ILE A 39 -1.66 -2.84 0.93
N SER A 40 -1.97 -3.87 1.71
CA SER A 40 -1.49 -5.24 1.47
C SER A 40 -1.98 -5.80 0.13
N LEU A 41 -3.27 -5.62 -0.18
CA LEU A 41 -3.86 -6.09 -1.43
C LEU A 41 -3.23 -5.42 -2.65
N ILE A 42 -3.09 -4.09 -2.64
CA ILE A 42 -2.47 -3.33 -3.72
C ILE A 42 -1.02 -3.80 -3.92
N ASN A 43 -0.26 -3.97 -2.84
CA ASN A 43 1.11 -4.48 -2.92
C ASN A 43 1.19 -5.90 -3.49
N ALA A 44 0.26 -6.79 -3.13
CA ALA A 44 0.20 -8.14 -3.68
C ALA A 44 -0.10 -8.11 -5.19
N LEU A 45 -1.09 -7.32 -5.62
CA LEU A 45 -1.46 -7.20 -7.03
C LEU A 45 -0.34 -6.56 -7.86
N ASN A 46 0.33 -5.54 -7.34
CA ASN A 46 1.50 -4.93 -8.00
C ASN A 46 2.61 -5.96 -8.23
N ARG A 47 2.94 -6.79 -7.23
CA ARG A 47 3.95 -7.84 -7.36
C ARG A 47 3.53 -8.92 -8.35
N PHE A 48 2.27 -9.33 -8.32
CA PHE A 48 1.72 -10.29 -9.26
C PHE A 48 1.86 -9.78 -10.70
N ASN A 49 1.39 -8.55 -10.97
CA ASN A 49 1.44 -7.90 -12.28
C ASN A 49 2.86 -7.78 -12.83
N VAL A 50 3.83 -7.43 -11.99
CA VAL A 50 5.25 -7.39 -12.38
C VAL A 50 5.75 -8.78 -12.77
N MET A 51 5.46 -9.82 -11.98
CA MET A 51 5.89 -11.20 -12.29
C MET A 51 5.26 -11.75 -13.57
N THR A 52 4.00 -11.43 -13.84
CA THR A 52 3.28 -11.90 -15.04
C THR A 52 3.42 -10.97 -16.25
N ARG A 53 4.14 -9.85 -16.11
CA ARG A 53 4.27 -8.79 -17.13
C ARG A 53 2.91 -8.26 -17.60
N GLN A 54 1.94 -8.21 -16.70
CA GLN A 54 0.63 -7.60 -16.95
C GLN A 54 0.68 -6.14 -16.49
N PRO A 55 0.67 -5.15 -17.41
CA PRO A 55 0.66 -3.75 -17.01
C PRO A 55 -0.58 -3.44 -16.17
N ALA A 56 -0.39 -2.71 -15.07
CA ALA A 56 -1.48 -2.25 -14.22
C ALA A 56 -2.02 -0.93 -14.76
N GLY A 57 -3.29 -0.93 -15.16
CA GLY A 57 -3.99 0.25 -15.66
C GLY A 57 -3.64 0.62 -17.10
N ASP A 58 -4.65 1.06 -17.84
CA ASP A 58 -4.52 1.52 -19.22
C ASP A 58 -4.59 3.06 -19.32
N TYR A 59 -4.44 3.76 -18.20
CA TYR A 59 -4.57 5.22 -18.16
C TYR A 59 -3.47 5.88 -19.00
N GLN A 60 -3.89 6.68 -19.98
CA GLN A 60 -3.00 7.53 -20.75
C GLN A 60 -3.19 9.00 -20.32
N PRO A 61 -2.11 9.77 -20.08
CA PRO A 61 -2.23 11.19 -19.81
C PRO A 61 -3.07 11.90 -20.89
N GLY A 62 -4.15 12.57 -20.49
CA GLY A 62 -5.08 13.24 -21.39
C GLY A 62 -6.31 12.43 -21.82
N GLN A 63 -6.48 11.19 -21.35
CA GLN A 63 -7.61 10.31 -21.71
C GLN A 63 -8.99 10.83 -21.28
N HIS A 64 -9.05 11.76 -20.33
CA HIS A 64 -10.30 12.36 -19.80
C HIS A 64 -10.32 13.89 -19.88
N GLY A 65 -9.45 14.48 -20.70
CA GLY A 65 -9.37 15.92 -20.96
C GLY A 65 -10.24 16.38 -22.12
#